data_AF-A0A2S9GJU5-F1
#
_entry.id   AF-A0A2S9GJU5-F1
#
_cell.length_a   1.000
_cell.length_b   1.000
_cell.length_c   1.000
_cell.angle_alpha   90.00
_cell.angle_beta   90.00
_cell.angle_gamma   90.00
#
_symmetry.space_group_name_H-M   'P 1'
#
loop_
_entity.id
_entity.type
_entity.pdbx_description
1 polymer ?
#
loop_
_entity_poly.entity_id
_entity_poly.type
_entity_poly.pdbx_seq_one_letter_code
_entity_poly.pdbx_strand_id
1 'polypeptide(L)'
;PVGRPWMGKDDWKRSWKPWLRGTAYGFPFGALPAGGAELPTFLSYITEKKLTKHPEEFGKGAIEGVAGPEAANNASAAGTLVPM
;
A
#
# COMPACT_ATOMS: atom_id res chain seq x y z
N PRO A 1 -26.72 3.45 1.08
CA PRO A 1 -26.07 3.01 2.34
C PRO A 1 -24.56 3.03 2.18
N VAL A 2 -23.92 4.11 2.66
CA VAL A 2 -22.47 4.09 2.91
C VAL A 2 -22.19 2.95 3.88
N GLY A 3 -21.15 2.16 3.62
CA GLY A 3 -20.79 1.01 4.45
C GLY A 3 -20.53 1.40 5.91
N ARG A 4 -20.26 0.41 6.76
CA ARG A 4 -19.82 0.69 8.14
C ARG A 4 -18.53 1.53 8.09
N PRO A 5 -18.41 2.62 8.87
CA PRO A 5 -17.25 3.51 8.81
C PRO A 5 -16.01 2.92 9.49
N TRP A 6 -16.14 1.75 10.13
CA TRP A 6 -15.07 1.03 10.81
C TRP A 6 -14.69 -0.24 10.05
N MET A 7 -13.39 -0.55 10.02
CA MET A 7 -12.85 -1.80 9.49
C MET A 7 -13.31 -2.99 10.34
N GLY A 8 -13.95 -3.96 9.69
CA GLY A 8 -14.27 -5.25 10.24
C GLY A 8 -13.06 -6.18 10.32
N LYS A 9 -13.23 -7.32 10.99
CA LYS A 9 -12.14 -8.30 11.20
C LYS A 9 -11.50 -8.79 9.91
N ASP A 10 -12.30 -8.96 8.85
CA ASP A 10 -11.80 -9.39 7.55
C ASP A 10 -10.99 -8.29 6.86
N ASP A 11 -11.44 -7.03 6.95
CA ASP A 11 -10.72 -5.87 6.41
C ASP A 11 -9.32 -5.74 7.05
N TRP A 12 -9.24 -5.88 8.37
CA TRP A 12 -7.97 -5.90 9.10
C TRP A 12 -7.07 -7.06 8.65
N LYS A 13 -7.65 -8.26 8.49
CA LYS A 13 -6.92 -9.46 8.04
C LYS A 13 -6.40 -9.30 6.61
N ARG A 14 -7.15 -8.63 5.74
CA ARG A 14 -6.75 -8.33 4.36
C ARG A 14 -5.73 -7.20 4.29
N SER A 15 -5.73 -6.25 5.23
CA SER A 15 -4.87 -5.06 5.20
C SER A 15 -3.44 -5.25 5.72
N TRP A 16 -3.23 -6.07 6.76
CA TRP A 16 -1.93 -6.07 7.46
C TRP A 16 -0.74 -6.54 6.61
N LYS A 17 -0.92 -7.54 5.73
CA LYS A 17 0.16 -7.99 4.84
C LYS A 17 0.46 -6.97 3.74
N PRO A 18 -0.55 -6.41 3.03
CA PRO A 18 -0.33 -5.29 2.11
C PRO A 18 0.39 -4.12 2.76
N TRP A 19 0.02 -3.72 3.98
CA TRP A 19 0.71 -2.63 4.69
C TRP A 19 2.20 -2.90 4.83
N LEU A 20 2.58 -4.08 5.32
CA LEU A 20 4.00 -4.45 5.48
C LEU A 20 4.75 -4.45 4.15
N ARG A 21 4.16 -5.03 3.10
CA ARG A 21 4.78 -5.05 1.75
C ARG A 21 4.88 -3.66 1.15
N GLY A 22 3.82 -2.86 1.27
CA GLY A 22 3.78 -1.47 0.81
C GLY A 22 4.85 -0.64 1.48
N THR A 23 4.96 -0.69 2.81
CA THR A 23 6.02 -0.02 3.57
C THR A 23 7.41 -0.44 3.11
N ALA A 24 7.63 -1.73 2.85
CA ALA A 24 8.91 -2.25 2.36
C ALA A 24 9.26 -1.72 0.95
N TYR A 25 8.27 -1.41 0.11
CA TYR A 25 8.50 -0.69 -1.14
C TYR A 25 8.69 0.81 -0.92
N GLY A 26 7.89 1.43 -0.06
CA GLY A 26 7.88 2.88 0.12
C GLY A 26 9.16 3.43 0.74
N PHE A 27 9.55 2.90 1.90
CA PHE A 27 10.63 3.49 2.70
C PHE A 27 11.99 3.55 1.98
N PRO A 28 12.49 2.46 1.35
CA PRO A 28 13.78 2.51 0.66
C PRO A 28 13.79 3.49 -0.52
N PHE A 29 12.68 3.58 -1.27
CA PHE A 29 12.55 4.55 -2.36
C PHE A 29 12.48 5.98 -1.84
N GLY A 30 11.81 6.21 -0.70
CA GLY A 30 11.78 7.50 -0.03
C GLY A 30 13.13 7.98 0.51
N ALA A 31 13.95 7.06 1.00
CA ALA A 31 15.30 7.36 1.49
C ALA A 31 16.31 7.68 0.37
N LEU A 32 15.98 7.38 -0.89
CA LEU A 32 16.83 7.74 -2.02
C LEU A 32 16.58 9.20 -2.44
N PRO A 33 17.63 10.02 -2.59
CA PRO A 33 17.48 11.34 -3.16
C PRO A 33 16.95 11.20 -4.60
N ALA A 34 15.78 11.82 -4.85
CA ALA A 34 14.99 11.71 -6.09
C ALA A 34 14.18 10.41 -6.32
N GLY A 35 14.01 9.55 -5.31
CA GLY A 35 13.32 8.25 -5.48
C GLY A 35 11.81 8.29 -5.77
N GLY A 36 11.10 9.37 -5.42
CA GLY A 36 9.67 9.58 -5.71
C GLY A 36 8.71 8.56 -5.05
N ALA A 37 7.49 8.99 -4.72
CA ALA A 37 6.51 8.09 -4.07
C ALA A 37 5.67 7.30 -5.09
N GLU A 38 5.60 7.76 -6.34
CA GLU A 38 4.74 7.18 -7.37
C GLU A 38 5.19 5.78 -7.78
N LEU A 39 6.49 5.56 -8.04
CA LEU A 39 7.03 4.26 -8.43
C LEU A 39 6.79 3.16 -7.38
N PRO A 40 7.15 3.32 -6.09
CA PRO A 40 6.88 2.28 -5.09
C PRO A 40 5.38 2.06 -4.87
N THR A 41 4.54 3.09 -5.03
CA THR A 41 3.08 2.97 -4.95
C THR A 41 2.52 2.10 -6.09
N PHE A 42 2.96 2.33 -7.34
CA PHE A 42 2.56 1.51 -8.49
C PHE A 42 3.08 0.07 -8.39
N LEU A 43 4.33 -0.12 -7.96
CA LEU A 43 4.90 -1.45 -7.72
C LEU A 43 4.13 -2.20 -6.64
N SER A 44 3.75 -1.51 -5.56
CA SER A 44 2.89 -2.08 -4.53
C SER A 44 1.54 -2.49 -5.13
N TYR A 45 0.88 -1.63 -5.90
CA TYR A 45 -0.43 -1.97 -6.51
C TYR A 45 -0.36 -3.22 -7.40
N ILE A 46 0.65 -3.32 -8.27
CA ILE A 46 0.85 -4.47 -9.15
C ILE A 46 1.15 -5.74 -8.32
N THR A 47 1.95 -5.61 -7.28
CA THR A 47 2.28 -6.71 -6.37
C THR A 47 1.03 -7.23 -5.66
N GLU A 48 0.23 -6.33 -5.09
CA GLU A 48 -1.01 -6.69 -4.41
C GLU A 48 -2.02 -7.34 -5.35
N LYS A 49 -2.14 -6.85 -6.59
CA LYS A 49 -2.99 -7.45 -7.62
C LYS A 49 -2.55 -8.88 -7.98
N LYS A 50 -1.25 -9.15 -7.98
CA LYS A 50 -0.70 -10.50 -8.25
C LYS A 50 -0.83 -11.45 -7.07
N LEU A 51 -0.77 -10.95 -5.84
CA LEU A 51 -0.77 -11.77 -4.62
C LEU A 51 -2.17 -12.04 -4.06
N THR A 52 -3.16 -11.20 -4.41
CA THR A 52 -4.52 -11.39 -3.92
C THR A 52 -5.16 -12.67 -4.46
N LYS A 53 -6.09 -13.21 -3.66
CA LYS A 53 -7.02 -14.26 -4.11
C LYS A 53 -8.25 -13.69 -4.81
N HIS A 54 -8.42 -12.35 -4.78
CA HIS A 54 -9.59 -11.62 -5.28
C HIS A 54 -9.19 -10.55 -6.32
N PRO A 55 -8.45 -10.89 -7.40
CA PRO A 55 -8.00 -9.92 -8.39
C PRO A 55 -9.15 -9.17 -9.10
N GLU A 56 -10.35 -9.74 -9.12
CA GLU A 56 -11.58 -9.19 -9.70
C GLU A 56 -12.15 -7.98 -8.94
N GLU A 57 -11.74 -7.79 -7.68
CA GLU A 57 -12.14 -6.67 -6.83
C GLU A 57 -11.29 -5.41 -7.09
N PHE A 58 -10.15 -5.55 -7.78
CA PHE A 58 -9.27 -4.42 -8.09
C PHE A 58 -9.98 -3.44 -9.04
N GLY A 59 -9.93 -2.15 -8.70
CA GLY A 59 -10.72 -1.10 -9.38
C GLY A 59 -12.18 -1.02 -8.94
N LYS A 60 -12.64 -1.92 -8.05
CA LYS A 60 -13.99 -1.94 -7.47
C LYS A 60 -13.99 -1.80 -5.94
N GLY A 61 -12.83 -1.52 -5.34
CA GLY A 61 -12.67 -1.36 -3.90
C GLY A 61 -11.97 -2.50 -3.17
N ALA A 62 -11.12 -3.29 -3.85
CA ALA A 62 -10.25 -4.27 -3.18
C ALA A 62 -9.42 -3.62 -2.07
N ILE A 63 -9.45 -4.22 -0.87
CA ILE A 63 -8.76 -3.72 0.33
C ILE A 63 -7.25 -3.68 0.11
N GLU A 64 -6.67 -4.80 -0.33
CA GLU A 64 -5.25 -4.86 -0.65
C GLU A 64 -4.85 -3.89 -1.78
N GLY A 65 -5.78 -3.55 -2.68
CA GLY A 65 -5.56 -2.57 -3.75
C GLY A 65 -5.45 -1.11 -3.26
N VAL A 66 -5.78 -0.85 -1.99
CA VAL A 66 -5.63 0.46 -1.33
C VAL A 66 -4.58 0.37 -0.22
N ALA A 67 -4.68 -0.64 0.65
CA ALA A 67 -3.82 -0.78 1.83
C ALA A 67 -2.33 -0.80 1.48
N GLY A 68 -1.89 -1.61 0.51
CA GLY A 68 -0.48 -1.67 0.12
C GLY A 68 0.02 -0.34 -0.48
N PRO A 69 -0.63 0.17 -1.53
CA PRO A 69 -0.27 1.45 -2.15
C PRO A 69 -0.23 2.62 -1.18
N GLU A 70 -1.20 2.76 -0.27
CA GLU A 70 -1.20 3.84 0.73
C GLU A 70 -0.07 3.71 1.74
N ALA A 71 0.24 2.48 2.17
CA ALA A 71 1.39 2.24 3.04
C ALA A 71 2.73 2.53 2.33
N ALA A 72 2.83 2.24 1.03
CA ALA A 72 4.00 2.59 0.23
C ALA A 72 4.16 4.11 0.09
N ASN A 73 3.09 4.83 -0.22
CA ASN A 73 3.11 6.28 -0.31
C ASN A 73 3.55 6.93 1.01
N ASN A 74 2.93 6.53 2.12
CA ASN A 74 3.24 7.09 3.44
C ASN A 74 4.67 6.73 3.89
N ALA A 75 5.10 5.49 3.68
CA ALA A 75 6.46 5.07 4.02
C ALA A 75 7.51 5.78 3.17
N SER A 76 7.23 6.05 1.90
CA SER A 76 8.10 6.88 1.05
C SER A 76 8.22 8.29 1.62
N ALA A 77 7.11 8.91 2.02
CA ALA A 77 7.12 10.23 2.64
C ALA A 77 7.90 10.24 3.97
N ALA A 78 7.82 9.18 4.77
CA ALA A 78 8.64 9.05 5.97
C ALA A 78 10.14 8.85 5.63
N GLY A 79 10.45 8.11 4.57
CA GLY A 79 11.82 7.86 4.11
C GLY A 79 12.56 9.12 3.67
N THR A 80 11.86 10.13 3.12
CA THR A 80 12.49 11.39 2.69
C THR A 80 13.00 12.23 3.86
N LEU A 81 12.53 11.96 5.08
CA LEU A 81 12.97 12.64 6.31
C LEU A 81 14.21 11.99 6.93
N VAL A 82 14.69 10.88 6.38
CA VAL A 82 15.92 10.23 6.85
C VAL A 82 17.11 11.13 6.54
N PRO A 83 17.95 11.47 7.54
CA PRO A 83 19.15 12.28 7.31
C PRO A 83 20.07 11.60 6.29
N MET A 84 20.54 12.38 5.31
CA MET A 84 21.48 11.96 4.26
C MET A 84 22.90 11.80 4.82
#